data_AF-A0A672J597-F1
#
_entry.id   AF-A0A672J597-F1
#
_cell.length_a   1.000
_cell.length_b   1.000
_cell.length_c   1.000
_cell.angle_alpha   90.00
_cell.angle_beta   90.00
_cell.angle_gamma   90.00
#
_symmetry.space_group_name_H-M   'P 1'
#
loop_
_entity.id
_entity.type
_entity.pdbx_description
1 polymer ?
#
loop_
_entity_poly.entity_id
_entity_poly.type
_entity_poly.pdbx_seq_one_letter_code
_entity_poly.pdbx_strand_id
1 'polypeptide(L)'
;FLSPEKTRYAPFATAITLMVVFTIVGNIMVIIAVLTSRSLRGPQNLFLVSLAAADILVATLIIPFSLANELLGFWYFKSLWCEIYLALDVLFCTSSIVHLCAISLDRYLSISRVTYGRQRTPRRIKAAIVVVWLISAVISFPPLLSLNKSEASDQGTERGPQCELNGESWYILYSTIGSFFAPCLIMILVYIRIYQIAKQRTRCPPGEPRKEGVGCATPSQPPRHLQANGKNDEESTPPSSNKTSNARPPTLGARLVPGRKSKTDNNPGAARRKAMVNREKRFTFVLAVVIGVFVVCWFPFFFSYSLQAVCPDTCIIPEPLFKFFFWIGYCNSSLNPVIYTIFNKDFRKAFKKILCRNTKGTFF
;
A
#
# COMPACT_ATOMS: atom_id res chain seq x y z
N PHE A 1 34.05 -35.94 3.51
CA PHE A 1 34.30 -34.99 4.60
C PHE A 1 34.17 -33.57 4.04
N LEU A 2 33.06 -32.87 4.33
CA LEU A 2 32.91 -31.45 3.96
C LEU A 2 33.79 -30.60 4.88
N SER A 3 34.56 -29.66 4.33
CA SER A 3 35.32 -28.68 5.12
C SER A 3 34.42 -27.92 6.10
N PRO A 4 34.88 -27.61 7.32
CA PRO A 4 34.09 -26.93 8.35
C PRO A 4 33.47 -25.58 7.90
N GLU A 5 34.08 -24.89 6.93
CA GLU A 5 33.51 -23.68 6.33
C GLU A 5 32.25 -23.95 5.50
N LYS A 6 32.20 -25.04 4.72
CA LYS A 6 31.04 -25.39 3.89
C LYS A 6 29.79 -25.68 4.74
N THR A 7 29.99 -26.21 5.94
CA THR A 7 28.91 -26.50 6.89
C THR A 7 28.29 -25.23 7.48
N ARG A 8 29.05 -24.13 7.60
CA ARG A 8 28.56 -22.85 8.15
C ARG A 8 27.64 -22.12 7.16
N TYR A 9 27.93 -22.16 5.87
CA TYR A 9 27.14 -21.47 4.84
C TYR A 9 25.99 -22.31 4.26
N ALA A 10 26.01 -23.64 4.45
CA ALA A 10 24.95 -24.53 3.99
C ALA A 10 23.52 -24.12 4.44
N PRO A 11 23.24 -23.79 5.72
CA PRO A 11 21.89 -23.39 6.12
C PRO A 11 21.45 -22.08 5.47
N PHE A 12 22.38 -21.11 5.35
CA PHE A 12 22.13 -19.84 4.69
C PHE A 12 21.82 -20.02 3.20
N ALA A 13 22.67 -20.73 2.46
CA ALA A 13 22.46 -21.01 1.04
C ALA A 13 21.15 -21.77 0.79
N THR A 14 20.82 -22.73 1.66
CA THR A 14 19.54 -23.47 1.60
C THR A 14 18.35 -22.52 1.80
N ALA A 15 18.40 -21.65 2.81
CA ALA A 15 17.34 -20.69 3.09
C ALA A 15 17.12 -19.70 1.94
N ILE A 16 18.20 -19.14 1.37
CA ILE A 16 18.11 -18.24 0.22
C ILE A 16 17.56 -18.97 -1.01
N THR A 17 17.99 -20.20 -1.27
CA THR A 17 17.48 -20.99 -2.40
C THR A 17 15.98 -21.27 -2.25
N LEU A 18 15.52 -21.64 -1.05
CA LEU A 18 14.08 -21.81 -0.77
C LEU A 18 13.30 -20.51 -0.96
N MET A 19 13.87 -19.37 -0.53
CA MET A 19 13.27 -18.06 -0.74
C MET A 19 13.15 -17.73 -2.23
N VAL A 20 14.16 -18.03 -3.05
CA VAL A 20 14.11 -17.84 -4.52
C VAL A 20 12.98 -18.67 -5.12
N VAL A 21 12.92 -19.97 -4.81
CA VAL A 21 11.85 -20.85 -5.31
C VAL A 21 10.48 -20.34 -4.90
N PHE A 22 10.32 -19.96 -3.63
CA PHE A 22 9.07 -19.41 -3.12
C PHE A 22 8.67 -18.10 -3.83
N THR A 23 9.64 -17.21 -4.08
CA THR A 23 9.42 -15.94 -4.78
C THR A 23 8.95 -16.17 -6.21
N ILE A 24 9.61 -17.08 -6.94
CA ILE A 24 9.27 -17.41 -8.33
C ILE A 24 7.88 -18.04 -8.38
N VAL A 25 7.62 -19.10 -7.61
CA VAL A 25 6.33 -19.81 -7.61
C VAL A 25 5.20 -18.88 -7.18
N GLY A 26 5.39 -18.14 -6.09
CA GLY A 26 4.38 -17.23 -5.55
C GLY A 26 4.00 -16.13 -6.54
N ASN A 27 4.97 -15.50 -7.19
CA ASN A 27 4.71 -14.43 -8.15
C ASN A 27 4.16 -14.96 -9.49
N ILE A 28 4.58 -16.15 -9.95
CA ILE A 28 3.92 -16.83 -11.08
C ILE A 28 2.44 -17.09 -10.76
N MET A 29 2.12 -17.56 -9.55
CA MET A 29 0.73 -17.74 -9.14
C MET A 29 -0.05 -16.43 -9.13
N VAL A 30 0.55 -15.30 -8.72
CA VAL A 30 -0.07 -13.97 -8.83
C VAL A 30 -0.43 -13.65 -10.28
N ILE A 31 0.53 -13.82 -11.20
CA ILE A 31 0.33 -13.58 -12.63
C ILE A 31 -0.81 -14.46 -13.16
N ILE A 32 -0.75 -15.77 -12.94
CA ILE A 32 -1.79 -16.71 -13.39
C ILE A 32 -3.16 -16.34 -12.78
N ALA A 33 -3.23 -15.99 -11.51
CA ALA A 33 -4.48 -15.62 -10.85
C ALA A 33 -5.13 -14.38 -11.48
N VAL A 34 -4.35 -13.34 -11.77
CA VAL A 34 -4.86 -12.13 -12.43
C VAL A 34 -5.29 -12.43 -13.86
N LEU A 35 -4.51 -13.21 -14.61
CA LEU A 35 -4.80 -13.53 -16.00
C LEU A 35 -5.96 -14.51 -16.18
N THR A 36 -6.22 -15.40 -15.22
CA THR A 36 -7.26 -16.45 -15.34
C THR A 36 -8.57 -16.12 -14.62
N SER A 37 -8.53 -15.37 -13.52
CA SER A 37 -9.73 -15.12 -12.71
C SER A 37 -10.51 -13.90 -13.18
N ARG A 38 -11.78 -14.09 -13.59
CA ARG A 38 -12.67 -12.98 -13.99
C ARG A 38 -12.82 -11.90 -12.91
N SER A 39 -12.77 -12.26 -11.63
CA SER A 39 -12.85 -11.29 -10.52
C SER A 39 -11.60 -10.43 -10.37
N LEU A 40 -10.46 -10.87 -10.92
CA LEU A 40 -9.16 -10.20 -10.83
C LEU A 40 -8.70 -9.54 -12.14
N ARG A 41 -9.42 -9.72 -13.25
CA ARG A 41 -9.08 -9.13 -14.57
C ARG A 41 -9.36 -7.61 -14.68
N GLY A 42 -9.45 -6.89 -13.56
CA GLY A 42 -9.62 -5.44 -13.57
C GLY A 42 -8.36 -4.72 -14.07
N PRO A 43 -8.47 -3.58 -14.78
CA PRO A 43 -7.31 -2.86 -15.33
C PRO A 43 -6.25 -2.54 -14.28
N GLN A 44 -6.65 -2.15 -13.06
CA GLN A 44 -5.72 -1.83 -11.97
C GLN A 44 -4.85 -3.01 -11.52
N ASN A 45 -5.30 -4.24 -11.72
CA ASN A 45 -4.54 -5.42 -11.30
C ASN A 45 -3.38 -5.74 -12.26
N LEU A 46 -3.28 -5.05 -13.41
CA LEU A 46 -2.10 -5.14 -14.28
C LEU A 46 -0.84 -4.60 -13.61
N PHE A 47 -0.96 -3.62 -12.69
CA PHE A 47 0.18 -3.19 -11.87
C PHE A 47 0.76 -4.33 -11.03
N LEU A 48 -0.11 -5.21 -10.50
CA LEU A 48 0.31 -6.36 -9.70
C LEU A 48 1.04 -7.42 -10.56
N VAL A 49 0.63 -7.56 -11.83
CA VAL A 49 1.31 -8.46 -12.79
C VAL A 49 2.71 -7.94 -13.11
N SER A 50 2.83 -6.63 -13.37
CA SER A 50 4.13 -6.00 -13.64
C SER A 50 5.06 -6.06 -12.42
N LEU A 51 4.53 -5.78 -11.22
CA LEU A 51 5.27 -5.92 -9.96
C LEU A 51 5.74 -7.37 -9.73
N ALA A 52 4.86 -8.35 -9.94
CA ALA A 52 5.22 -9.77 -9.83
C ALA A 52 6.29 -10.18 -10.87
N ALA A 53 6.29 -9.59 -12.06
CA ALA A 53 7.34 -9.82 -13.05
C ALA A 53 8.68 -9.23 -12.58
N ALA A 54 8.70 -8.03 -12.00
CA ALA A 54 9.91 -7.44 -11.41
C ALA A 54 10.47 -8.32 -10.28
N ASP A 55 9.62 -8.83 -9.39
CA ASP A 55 10.03 -9.73 -8.30
C ASP A 55 10.62 -11.05 -8.81
N ILE A 56 10.08 -11.62 -9.90
CA ILE A 56 10.65 -12.80 -10.55
C ILE A 56 12.03 -12.48 -11.15
N LEU A 57 12.20 -11.30 -11.75
CA LEU A 57 13.48 -10.87 -12.30
C LEU A 57 14.53 -10.69 -11.19
N VAL A 58 14.16 -10.14 -10.03
CA VAL A 58 15.05 -10.10 -8.85
C VAL A 58 15.46 -11.52 -8.44
N ALA A 59 14.51 -12.43 -8.31
CA ALA A 59 14.78 -13.81 -7.87
C ALA A 59 15.65 -14.62 -8.86
N THR A 60 15.65 -14.27 -10.14
CA THR A 60 16.35 -15.02 -11.19
C THR A 60 17.66 -14.38 -11.63
N LEU A 61 17.73 -13.05 -11.70
CA LEU A 61 18.87 -12.31 -12.24
C LEU A 61 19.74 -11.66 -11.16
N ILE A 62 19.22 -11.49 -9.94
CA ILE A 62 19.94 -10.79 -8.88
C ILE A 62 20.35 -11.77 -7.79
N ILE A 63 19.39 -12.38 -7.11
CA ILE A 63 19.64 -13.20 -5.91
C ILE A 63 20.65 -14.34 -6.14
N PRO A 64 20.60 -15.10 -7.25
CA PRO A 64 21.57 -16.19 -7.47
C PRO A 64 23.00 -15.70 -7.62
N PHE A 65 23.19 -14.53 -8.25
CA PHE A 65 24.50 -13.91 -8.43
C PHE A 65 25.01 -13.30 -7.11
N SER A 66 24.13 -12.66 -6.33
CA SER A 66 24.44 -12.20 -4.98
C SER A 66 24.86 -13.37 -4.07
N LEU A 67 24.15 -14.51 -4.15
CA LEU A 67 24.47 -15.71 -3.38
C LEU A 67 25.80 -16.31 -3.84
N ALA A 68 26.06 -16.38 -5.15
CA ALA A 68 27.33 -16.87 -5.67
C ALA A 68 28.51 -16.01 -5.20
N ASN A 69 28.37 -14.68 -5.23
CA ASN A 69 29.39 -13.75 -4.73
C ASN A 69 29.66 -13.97 -3.23
N GLU A 70 28.61 -14.15 -2.43
CA GLU A 70 28.74 -14.39 -0.99
C GLU A 70 29.42 -15.74 -0.67
N LEU A 71 29.11 -16.80 -1.43
CA LEU A 71 29.67 -18.14 -1.21
C LEU A 71 31.11 -18.28 -1.71
N LEU A 72 31.47 -17.57 -2.79
CA LEU A 72 32.82 -17.60 -3.36
C LEU A 72 33.76 -16.61 -2.67
N GLY A 73 33.24 -15.51 -2.11
CA GLY A 73 34.04 -14.44 -1.50
C GLY A 73 34.75 -13.55 -2.51
N PHE A 74 34.48 -13.73 -3.81
CA PHE A 74 34.98 -12.92 -4.91
C PHE A 74 34.02 -12.98 -6.10
N TRP A 75 34.11 -11.98 -6.97
CA TRP A 75 33.31 -11.88 -8.17
C TRP A 75 33.88 -12.74 -9.29
N TYR A 76 33.29 -13.92 -9.50
CA TYR A 76 33.71 -14.85 -10.55
C TYR A 76 33.42 -14.35 -11.97
N PHE A 77 32.39 -13.52 -12.15
CA PHE A 77 31.95 -13.06 -13.46
C PHE A 77 32.83 -11.91 -13.98
N LYS A 78 32.73 -11.58 -15.27
CA LYS A 78 33.47 -10.45 -15.85
C LYS A 78 32.98 -9.11 -15.26
N SER A 79 33.85 -8.09 -15.29
CA SER A 79 33.52 -6.73 -14.82
C SER A 79 32.28 -6.14 -15.50
N LEU A 80 32.12 -6.36 -16.82
CA LEU A 80 30.90 -5.96 -17.55
C LEU A 80 29.61 -6.51 -16.92
N TRP A 81 29.65 -7.75 -16.42
CA TRP A 81 28.48 -8.34 -15.76
C TRP A 81 28.22 -7.74 -14.39
N CYS A 82 29.25 -7.31 -13.65
CA CYS A 82 29.07 -6.60 -12.37
C CYS A 82 28.27 -5.32 -12.59
N GLU A 83 28.65 -4.52 -13.58
CA GLU A 83 28.00 -3.23 -13.87
C GLU A 83 26.54 -3.41 -14.30
N ILE A 84 26.27 -4.41 -15.15
CA ILE A 84 24.91 -4.80 -15.53
C ILE A 84 24.13 -5.29 -14.31
N TYR A 85 24.72 -6.14 -13.47
CA TYR A 85 24.10 -6.68 -12.27
C TYR A 85 23.69 -5.57 -11.29
N LEU A 86 24.59 -4.63 -11.00
CA LEU A 86 24.31 -3.49 -10.12
C LEU A 86 23.22 -2.58 -10.69
N ALA A 87 23.25 -2.31 -12.00
CA ALA A 87 22.21 -1.53 -12.67
C ALA A 87 20.85 -2.25 -12.63
N LEU A 88 20.80 -3.57 -12.84
CA LEU A 88 19.58 -4.35 -12.76
C LEU A 88 19.01 -4.42 -11.33
N ASP A 89 19.87 -4.52 -10.32
CA ASP A 89 19.45 -4.52 -8.91
C ASP A 89 18.73 -3.21 -8.55
N VAL A 90 19.36 -2.07 -8.89
CA VAL A 90 18.77 -0.74 -8.71
C VAL A 90 17.49 -0.59 -9.55
N LEU A 91 17.48 -1.06 -10.80
CA LEU A 91 16.32 -1.02 -11.69
C LEU A 91 15.11 -1.72 -11.08
N PHE A 92 15.28 -2.96 -10.64
CA PHE A 92 14.17 -3.76 -10.13
C PHE A 92 13.69 -3.29 -8.77
N CYS A 93 14.59 -2.86 -7.88
CA CYS A 93 14.21 -2.25 -6.61
C CYS A 93 13.42 -0.95 -6.83
N THR A 94 13.92 -0.07 -7.70
CA THR A 94 13.24 1.19 -8.07
C THR A 94 11.89 0.90 -8.71
N SER A 95 11.82 -0.06 -9.64
CA SER A 95 10.58 -0.49 -10.27
C SER A 95 9.56 -0.95 -9.23
N SER A 96 9.95 -1.75 -8.25
CA SER A 96 9.05 -2.23 -7.20
C SER A 96 8.42 -1.10 -6.39
N ILE A 97 9.20 -0.14 -5.87
CA ILE A 97 8.62 0.97 -5.09
C ILE A 97 7.79 1.92 -5.96
N VAL A 98 8.20 2.19 -7.20
CA VAL A 98 7.46 3.09 -8.09
C VAL A 98 6.15 2.43 -8.56
N HIS A 99 6.11 1.09 -8.72
CA HIS A 99 4.87 0.35 -8.91
C HIS A 99 3.95 0.47 -7.69
N LEU A 100 4.47 0.35 -6.46
CA LEU A 100 3.70 0.59 -5.25
C LEU A 100 3.16 2.03 -5.19
N CYS A 101 3.97 3.04 -5.58
CA CYS A 101 3.52 4.42 -5.71
C CYS A 101 2.37 4.56 -6.71
N ALA A 102 2.51 3.95 -7.89
CA ALA A 102 1.50 3.99 -8.93
C ALA A 102 0.18 3.33 -8.48
N ILE A 103 0.25 2.18 -7.81
CA ILE A 103 -0.92 1.51 -7.20
C ILE A 103 -1.58 2.45 -6.18
N SER A 104 -0.79 3.11 -5.34
CA SER A 104 -1.25 4.04 -4.31
C SER A 104 -1.99 5.24 -4.91
N LEU A 105 -1.39 5.86 -5.92
CA LEU A 105 -1.95 6.99 -6.65
C LEU A 105 -3.22 6.60 -7.40
N ASP A 106 -3.20 5.47 -8.12
CA ASP A 106 -4.38 4.94 -8.81
C ASP A 106 -5.55 4.71 -7.83
N ARG A 107 -5.24 4.24 -6.63
CA ARG A 107 -6.22 4.05 -5.57
C ARG A 107 -6.73 5.37 -5.01
N TYR A 108 -5.86 6.30 -4.70
CA TYR A 108 -6.24 7.65 -4.28
C TYR A 108 -7.16 8.33 -5.31
N LEU A 109 -6.81 8.27 -6.60
CA LEU A 109 -7.62 8.86 -7.67
C LEU A 109 -9.00 8.22 -7.78
N SER A 110 -9.11 6.89 -7.62
CA SER A 110 -10.41 6.21 -7.64
C SER A 110 -11.30 6.53 -6.44
N ILE A 111 -10.70 6.82 -5.28
CA ILE A 111 -11.45 7.17 -4.06
C ILE A 111 -11.86 8.64 -4.10
N SER A 112 -10.96 9.53 -4.52
CA SER A 112 -11.18 10.98 -4.55
C SER A 112 -12.09 11.42 -5.70
N ARG A 113 -12.00 10.78 -6.88
CA ARG A 113 -12.74 11.17 -8.09
C ARG A 113 -13.59 10.01 -8.61
N VAL A 114 -14.92 10.10 -8.46
CA VAL A 114 -15.85 9.06 -8.95
C VAL A 114 -15.72 8.83 -10.47
N THR A 115 -15.51 9.90 -11.23
CA THR A 115 -15.35 9.85 -12.70
C THR A 115 -14.10 9.07 -13.14
N TYR A 116 -13.05 9.04 -12.32
CA TYR A 116 -11.80 8.33 -12.63
C TYR A 116 -12.04 6.82 -12.82
N GLY A 117 -13.01 6.24 -12.09
CA GLY A 117 -13.39 4.83 -12.25
C GLY A 117 -13.82 4.48 -13.68
N ARG A 118 -14.56 5.36 -14.37
CA ARG A 118 -14.96 5.17 -15.78
C ARG A 118 -13.82 5.43 -16.76
N GLN A 119 -12.84 6.27 -16.38
CA GLN A 119 -11.71 6.65 -17.23
C GLN A 119 -10.53 5.66 -17.14
N ARG A 120 -10.55 4.73 -16.17
CA ARG A 120 -9.51 3.72 -15.98
C ARG A 120 -9.58 2.66 -17.08
N THR A 121 -8.87 2.88 -18.18
CA THR A 121 -8.78 1.92 -19.30
C THR A 121 -7.50 1.08 -19.23
N PRO A 122 -7.50 -0.15 -19.76
CA PRO A 122 -6.28 -0.98 -19.83
C PRO A 122 -5.13 -0.30 -20.57
N ARG A 123 -5.41 0.49 -21.62
CA ARG A 123 -4.39 1.23 -22.37
C ARG A 123 -3.66 2.24 -21.49
N ARG A 124 -4.38 3.01 -20.67
CA ARG A 124 -3.79 3.97 -19.74
C ARG A 124 -2.96 3.30 -18.66
N ILE A 125 -3.41 2.16 -18.13
CA ILE A 125 -2.64 1.41 -17.13
C ILE A 125 -1.37 0.82 -17.74
N LYS A 126 -1.43 0.24 -18.95
CA LYS A 126 -0.23 -0.23 -19.65
C LYS A 126 0.75 0.90 -19.93
N ALA A 127 0.27 2.07 -20.35
CA ALA A 127 1.12 3.25 -20.52
C ALA A 127 1.76 3.70 -19.20
N ALA A 128 0.99 3.70 -18.10
CA ALA A 128 1.53 4.00 -16.77
C ALA A 128 2.62 3.00 -16.35
N ILE A 129 2.43 1.70 -16.61
CA ILE A 129 3.46 0.67 -16.35
C ILE A 129 4.74 0.96 -17.14
N VAL A 130 4.63 1.31 -18.43
CA VAL A 130 5.80 1.69 -19.23
C VAL A 130 6.50 2.90 -18.63
N VAL A 131 5.76 3.93 -18.21
CA VAL A 131 6.33 5.09 -17.53
C VAL A 131 7.07 4.70 -16.25
N VAL A 132 6.50 3.78 -15.45
CA VAL A 132 7.19 3.28 -14.25
C VAL A 132 8.53 2.63 -14.60
N TRP A 133 8.56 1.74 -15.59
CA TRP A 133 9.81 1.10 -16.02
C TRP A 133 10.82 2.09 -16.58
N LEU A 134 10.38 3.11 -17.32
CA LEU A 134 11.25 4.17 -17.84
C LEU A 134 11.85 5.01 -16.72
N ILE A 135 11.05 5.40 -15.71
CA ILE A 135 11.54 6.13 -14.54
C ILE A 135 12.62 5.30 -13.83
N SER A 136 12.36 4.01 -13.61
CA SER A 136 13.33 3.11 -12.99
C SER A 136 14.61 2.97 -13.80
N ALA A 137 14.50 2.85 -15.12
CA ALA A 137 15.65 2.75 -16.01
C ALA A 137 16.51 4.01 -16.00
N VAL A 138 15.90 5.19 -15.97
CA VAL A 138 16.63 6.47 -15.88
C VAL A 138 17.41 6.56 -14.56
N ILE A 139 16.82 6.11 -13.45
CA ILE A 139 17.49 6.13 -12.13
C ILE A 139 18.62 5.10 -12.08
N SER A 140 18.47 3.94 -12.72
CA SER A 140 19.45 2.85 -12.68
C SER A 140 20.55 2.92 -13.73
N PHE A 141 20.49 3.87 -14.67
CA PHE A 141 21.42 3.97 -15.79
C PHE A 141 22.84 4.49 -15.45
N PRO A 142 23.06 5.41 -14.48
CA PRO A 142 24.40 5.99 -14.27
C PRO A 142 25.57 5.01 -14.04
N PRO A 143 25.42 3.85 -13.37
CA PRO A 143 26.49 2.84 -13.27
C PRO A 143 26.96 2.32 -14.64
N LEU A 144 26.07 2.27 -15.63
CA LEU A 144 26.43 1.82 -16.99
C LEU A 144 27.21 2.88 -17.78
N LEU A 145 27.29 4.12 -17.30
CA LEU A 145 28.14 5.14 -17.90
C LEU A 145 29.57 5.11 -17.35
N SER A 146 29.77 4.53 -16.16
CA SER A 146 31.09 4.35 -15.55
C SER A 146 31.87 3.12 -16.05
N LEU A 147 31.37 2.42 -17.07
CA LEU A 147 32.03 1.25 -17.68
C LEU A 147 33.51 1.48 -18.05
N ASN A 148 33.89 2.73 -18.34
CA ASN A 148 35.27 3.09 -18.69
C ASN A 148 36.21 3.32 -17.49
N LYS A 149 35.70 3.38 -16.25
CA LYS A 149 36.52 3.56 -15.04
C LYS A 149 37.10 2.21 -14.54
N SER A 150 36.49 1.10 -14.94
CA SER A 150 36.79 -0.25 -14.43
C SER A 150 37.98 -0.95 -15.11
N GLU A 151 38.55 -0.40 -16.19
CA GLU A 151 39.85 -0.87 -16.69
C GLU A 151 41.04 -0.42 -15.82
N ALA A 152 40.84 0.54 -14.91
CA ALA A 152 41.91 1.08 -14.05
C ALA A 152 41.98 0.44 -12.65
N SER A 153 41.00 -0.40 -12.27
CA SER A 153 40.89 -0.99 -10.92
C SER A 153 41.31 -2.45 -10.86
N ASP A 154 42.17 -2.90 -11.77
CA ASP A 154 42.79 -4.24 -11.78
C ASP A 154 43.90 -4.37 -10.72
N GLN A 155 43.76 -3.68 -9.57
CA GLN A 155 44.58 -3.92 -8.39
C GLN A 155 43.92 -5.03 -7.58
N GLY A 156 44.16 -6.26 -8.03
CA GLY A 156 43.73 -7.48 -7.36
C GLY A 156 44.13 -7.47 -5.89
N THR A 157 43.13 -7.45 -5.01
CA THR A 157 43.29 -7.89 -3.62
C THR A 157 43.62 -9.40 -3.63
N GLU A 158 44.31 -9.93 -2.62
CA GLU A 158 44.68 -11.36 -2.54
C GLU A 158 43.49 -12.34 -2.68
N ARG A 159 42.24 -11.85 -2.60
CA ARG A 159 40.99 -12.61 -2.75
C ARG A 159 40.38 -12.59 -4.16
N GLY A 160 40.96 -11.90 -5.13
CA GLY A 160 40.41 -11.76 -6.49
C GLY A 160 39.50 -10.54 -6.68
N PRO A 161 38.95 -10.31 -7.88
CA PRO A 161 38.14 -9.13 -8.20
C PRO A 161 36.85 -9.10 -7.39
N GLN A 162 36.44 -7.92 -6.92
CA GLN A 162 35.21 -7.71 -6.15
C GLN A 162 34.17 -6.94 -6.97
N CYS A 163 32.90 -7.28 -6.79
CA CYS A 163 31.77 -6.54 -7.34
C CYS A 163 31.04 -5.86 -6.19
N GLU A 164 31.43 -4.63 -5.89
CA GLU A 164 30.90 -3.85 -4.79
C GLU A 164 29.98 -2.75 -5.30
N LEU A 165 29.08 -2.29 -4.42
CA LEU A 165 28.25 -1.13 -4.70
C LEU A 165 29.14 0.08 -4.97
N ASN A 166 28.68 0.99 -5.84
CA ASN A 166 29.45 2.18 -6.19
C ASN A 166 29.74 3.03 -4.92
N GLY A 167 31.00 3.43 -4.75
CA GLY A 167 31.48 4.20 -3.60
C GLY A 167 31.39 5.72 -3.76
N GLU A 168 31.02 6.21 -4.94
CA GLU A 168 30.93 7.65 -5.21
C GLU A 168 29.73 8.29 -4.49
N SER A 169 29.96 9.12 -3.48
CA SER A 169 28.91 9.69 -2.63
C SER A 169 27.78 10.37 -3.40
N TRP A 170 28.08 11.09 -4.49
CA TRP A 170 27.06 11.76 -5.30
C TRP A 170 26.09 10.76 -5.93
N TYR A 171 26.59 9.62 -6.40
CA TYR A 171 25.78 8.58 -7.03
C TYR A 171 24.96 7.85 -5.97
N ILE A 172 25.56 7.55 -4.82
CA ILE A 172 24.85 6.92 -3.71
C ILE A 172 23.65 7.78 -3.32
N LEU A 173 23.85 9.08 -3.11
CA LEU A 173 22.77 10.00 -2.74
C LEU A 173 21.72 10.13 -3.85
N TYR A 174 22.14 10.29 -5.10
CA TYR A 174 21.22 10.34 -6.25
C TYR A 174 20.36 9.08 -6.33
N SER A 175 20.99 7.91 -6.27
CA SER A 175 20.32 6.62 -6.42
C SER A 175 19.41 6.35 -5.22
N THR A 176 19.83 6.57 -3.97
CA THR A 176 19.00 6.30 -2.78
C THR A 176 17.81 7.26 -2.69
N ILE A 177 17.98 8.53 -3.05
CA ILE A 177 16.89 9.52 -3.09
C ILE A 177 15.88 9.13 -4.18
N GLY A 178 16.34 8.87 -5.39
CA GLY A 178 15.48 8.54 -6.54
C GLY A 178 14.78 7.19 -6.40
N SER A 179 15.49 6.17 -5.90
CA SER A 179 15.01 4.80 -5.82
C SER A 179 14.23 4.47 -4.55
N PHE A 180 14.37 5.24 -3.46
CA PHE A 180 13.71 4.93 -2.21
C PHE A 180 13.06 6.14 -1.53
N PHE A 181 13.83 7.15 -1.13
CA PHE A 181 13.31 8.19 -0.24
C PHE A 181 12.22 9.06 -0.89
N ALA A 182 12.41 9.51 -2.13
CA ALA A 182 11.41 10.33 -2.82
C ALA A 182 10.12 9.53 -3.14
N PRO A 183 10.19 8.32 -3.73
CA PRO A 183 9.01 7.46 -3.89
C PRO A 183 8.31 7.15 -2.56
N CYS A 184 9.09 6.82 -1.51
CA CYS A 184 8.56 6.52 -0.18
C CYS A 184 7.78 7.71 0.41
N LEU A 185 8.34 8.92 0.33
CA LEU A 185 7.67 10.14 0.77
C LEU A 185 6.35 10.36 0.01
N ILE A 186 6.36 10.22 -1.32
CA ILE A 186 5.15 10.33 -2.14
C ILE A 186 4.10 9.33 -1.69
N MET A 187 4.47 8.06 -1.46
CA MET A 187 3.55 7.04 -0.96
C MET A 187 2.95 7.45 0.39
N ILE A 188 3.78 7.84 1.35
CA ILE A 188 3.32 8.23 2.69
C ILE A 188 2.31 9.37 2.59
N LEU A 189 2.61 10.41 1.81
CA LEU A 189 1.72 11.56 1.60
C LEU A 189 0.38 11.13 0.97
N VAL A 190 0.42 10.29 -0.06
CA VAL A 190 -0.78 9.75 -0.71
C VAL A 190 -1.65 8.98 0.29
N TYR A 191 -1.05 8.16 1.17
CA TYR A 191 -1.79 7.41 2.18
C TYR A 191 -2.39 8.28 3.27
N ILE A 192 -1.65 9.29 3.72
CA ILE A 192 -2.19 10.27 4.67
C ILE A 192 -3.44 10.91 4.07
N ARG A 193 -3.41 11.28 2.78
CA ARG A 193 -4.59 11.83 2.07
C ARG A 193 -5.72 10.83 1.94
N ILE A 194 -5.45 9.56 1.59
CA ILE A 194 -6.48 8.50 1.55
C ILE A 194 -7.12 8.33 2.92
N TYR A 195 -6.32 8.27 3.99
CA TYR A 195 -6.80 8.11 5.36
C TYR A 195 -7.67 9.30 5.80
N GLN A 196 -7.25 10.53 5.49
CA GLN A 196 -8.03 11.75 5.76
C GLN A 196 -9.41 11.71 5.07
N ILE A 197 -9.46 11.36 3.78
CA ILE A 197 -10.71 11.26 3.03
C ILE A 197 -11.61 10.17 3.61
N ALA A 198 -11.05 9.01 3.95
CA ALA A 198 -11.80 7.92 4.57
C ALA A 198 -12.39 8.33 5.92
N LYS A 199 -11.62 9.07 6.74
CA LYS A 199 -12.06 9.59 8.04
C LYS A 199 -13.16 10.64 7.90
N GLN A 200 -13.05 11.55 6.94
CA GLN A 200 -14.09 12.56 6.65
C GLN A 200 -15.42 11.91 6.25
N ARG A 201 -15.39 10.90 5.36
CA ARG A 201 -16.60 10.18 4.94
C ARG A 201 -17.28 9.39 6.07
N THR A 202 -16.53 9.00 7.09
CA THR A 202 -17.11 8.36 8.29
C THR A 202 -17.65 9.35 9.31
N ARG A 203 -17.19 10.61 9.29
CA ARG A 203 -17.66 11.68 10.20
C ARG A 203 -18.90 12.41 9.68
N CYS A 204 -19.07 12.51 8.36
CA CYS A 204 -20.25 13.12 7.74
C CYS A 204 -20.89 12.13 6.76
N PRO A 205 -21.80 11.25 7.22
CA PRO A 205 -22.57 10.41 6.32
C PRO A 205 -23.44 11.28 5.39
N PRO A 206 -23.42 11.04 4.06
CA PRO A 206 -24.34 11.73 3.17
C PRO A 206 -25.77 11.25 3.45
N GLY A 207 -26.54 12.11 4.12
CA GLY A 207 -27.96 11.88 4.41
C GLY A 207 -28.41 12.11 5.86
N GLU A 208 -27.59 12.61 6.78
CA GLU A 208 -28.14 13.17 8.02
C GLU A 208 -28.62 14.60 7.76
N PRO A 209 -29.93 14.91 7.94
CA PRO A 209 -30.38 16.28 7.89
C PRO A 209 -29.68 17.05 9.00
N ARG A 210 -29.17 18.24 8.66
CA ARG A 210 -28.66 19.21 9.62
C ARG A 210 -29.79 19.43 10.62
N LYS A 211 -29.65 18.95 11.87
CA LYS A 211 -30.51 19.38 12.95
C LYS A 211 -30.21 20.86 13.14
N GLU A 212 -31.04 21.72 12.54
CA GLU A 212 -31.15 23.10 12.97
C GLU A 212 -31.46 23.06 14.46
N GLY A 213 -30.47 23.47 15.26
CA GLY A 213 -30.60 23.53 16.70
C GLY A 213 -31.58 24.63 17.06
N VAL A 214 -32.81 24.25 17.37
CA VAL A 214 -33.64 25.03 18.29
C VAL A 214 -33.02 24.85 19.68
N GLY A 215 -32.42 25.92 20.17
CA GLY A 215 -31.84 26.01 21.50
C GLY A 215 -31.83 27.46 21.95
N CYS A 216 -33.00 28.09 21.96
CA CYS A 216 -33.23 29.34 22.67
C CYS A 216 -33.41 29.03 24.16
N ALA A 217 -32.47 29.47 24.99
CA ALA A 217 -32.72 29.85 26.38
C ALA A 217 -31.50 30.62 26.93
N THR A 218 -31.65 31.94 27.07
CA THR A 218 -30.85 32.75 27.99
C THR A 218 -31.84 33.62 28.77
N PRO A 219 -31.88 33.57 30.12
CA PRO A 219 -32.75 34.45 30.89
C PRO A 219 -31.95 35.53 31.60
N SER A 220 -32.19 36.81 31.29
CA SER A 220 -32.03 37.96 32.21
C SER A 220 -32.83 39.16 31.66
N GLN A 221 -33.72 39.73 32.48
CA GLN A 221 -34.72 40.78 32.15
C GLN A 221 -34.15 42.24 32.14
N PRO A 222 -34.96 43.33 32.21
CA PRO A 222 -35.60 44.13 31.14
C PRO A 222 -35.25 45.65 31.32
N PRO A 223 -36.09 46.70 31.06
CA PRO A 223 -37.20 46.96 30.13
C PRO A 223 -37.03 48.29 29.30
N ARG A 224 -37.88 48.54 28.28
CA ARG A 224 -38.75 49.75 28.12
C ARG A 224 -39.06 50.20 26.67
N HIS A 225 -40.35 50.56 26.52
CA HIS A 225 -40.95 51.65 25.75
C HIS A 225 -41.20 51.57 24.23
N LEU A 226 -42.50 51.39 23.93
CA LEU A 226 -43.43 52.34 23.26
C LEU A 226 -43.50 52.42 21.71
N GLN A 227 -44.77 52.57 21.27
CA GLN A 227 -45.35 52.99 19.98
C GLN A 227 -45.64 51.86 18.97
N ALA A 228 -46.91 51.47 18.75
CA ALA A 228 -48.05 52.18 18.14
C ALA A 228 -47.89 52.39 16.62
N ASN A 229 -48.70 51.71 15.81
CA ASN A 229 -49.85 52.29 15.10
C ASN A 229 -50.23 51.53 13.79
N GLY A 230 -51.54 51.35 13.57
CA GLY A 230 -52.22 51.11 12.27
C GLY A 230 -52.09 49.70 11.67
N LYS A 231 -53.08 49.10 11.02
CA LYS A 231 -54.36 49.58 10.49
C LYS A 231 -55.27 48.37 10.23
N ASN A 232 -56.57 48.63 10.30
CA ASN A 232 -57.72 47.72 10.13
C ASN A 232 -57.76 47.01 8.76
N ASP A 233 -58.45 45.87 8.67
CA ASP A 233 -59.79 45.80 8.04
C ASP A 233 -60.37 44.37 8.00
N GLU A 234 -61.68 44.33 8.27
CA GLU A 234 -62.74 43.35 7.87
C GLU A 234 -62.64 41.88 8.34
N GLU A 235 -63.45 41.40 9.29
CA GLU A 235 -64.93 41.23 9.33
C GLU A 235 -65.37 39.82 8.87
N SER A 236 -65.77 38.98 9.84
CA SER A 236 -67.09 38.31 9.91
C SER A 236 -67.13 37.21 10.99
N THR A 237 -68.13 37.33 11.85
CA THR A 237 -68.47 36.57 13.06
C THR A 237 -69.45 35.39 12.70
N PRO A 238 -70.11 34.68 13.65
CA PRO A 238 -69.75 33.46 14.40
C PRO A 238 -70.82 32.33 14.14
N PRO A 239 -71.29 31.42 15.05
CA PRO A 239 -70.94 31.10 16.44
C PRO A 239 -70.97 29.61 16.87
N SER A 240 -70.69 29.42 18.17
CA SER A 240 -71.28 28.41 19.07
C SER A 240 -70.64 27.01 19.01
N SER A 241 -70.23 26.37 20.11
CA SER A 241 -70.93 26.28 21.39
C SER A 241 -70.01 25.93 22.57
N ASN A 242 -70.14 26.70 23.65
CA ASN A 242 -70.08 26.37 25.07
C ASN A 242 -69.79 24.91 25.47
N LYS A 243 -68.82 24.70 26.37
CA LYS A 243 -69.08 24.55 27.82
C LYS A 243 -67.79 24.29 28.62
N THR A 244 -67.54 25.22 29.54
CA THR A 244 -66.94 25.08 30.88
C THR A 244 -67.31 23.74 31.55
N SER A 245 -66.47 23.07 32.36
CA SER A 245 -66.01 23.56 33.68
C SER A 245 -64.91 22.68 34.31
N ASN A 246 -63.94 23.36 34.94
CA ASN A 246 -63.31 23.13 36.25
C ASN A 246 -63.12 21.70 36.82
N ALA A 247 -61.86 21.35 37.11
CA ALA A 247 -61.28 21.16 38.47
C ALA A 247 -60.09 20.17 38.47
N ARG A 248 -59.10 20.42 39.34
CA ARG A 248 -57.82 19.70 39.54
C ARG A 248 -57.81 19.11 40.98
N PRO A 249 -56.79 18.34 41.41
CA PRO A 249 -56.45 16.90 41.27
C PRO A 249 -56.50 16.19 42.66
N PRO A 250 -55.66 15.19 43.04
CA PRO A 250 -55.12 13.97 42.38
C PRO A 250 -55.48 12.69 43.16
N THR A 251 -55.42 11.49 42.54
CA THR A 251 -55.01 10.28 43.29
C THR A 251 -54.46 9.18 42.38
N LEU A 252 -53.39 8.58 42.91
CA LEU A 252 -52.58 7.47 42.44
C LEU A 252 -53.39 6.30 41.83
N GLY A 253 -53.01 5.85 40.64
CA GLY A 253 -53.50 4.61 40.04
C GLY A 253 -52.61 4.20 38.88
N ALA A 254 -51.63 3.34 39.18
CA ALA A 254 -50.67 2.81 38.22
C ALA A 254 -51.36 2.10 37.05
N ARG A 255 -50.98 2.48 35.81
CA ARG A 255 -51.19 1.63 34.63
C ARG A 255 -49.93 1.62 33.78
N LEU A 256 -49.16 0.54 33.92
CA LEU A 256 -48.04 0.18 33.06
C LEU A 256 -48.54 0.02 31.63
N VAL A 257 -48.20 0.96 30.76
CA VAL A 257 -48.30 0.80 29.31
C VAL A 257 -47.16 -0.14 28.88
N PRO A 258 -47.41 -1.23 28.12
CA PRO A 258 -46.32 -2.06 27.62
C PRO A 258 -45.45 -1.20 26.70
N GLY A 259 -44.17 -1.09 27.05
CA GLY A 259 -43.18 -0.39 26.24
C GLY A 259 -43.27 -0.83 24.80
N ARG A 260 -43.56 0.12 23.91
CA ARG A 260 -43.42 -0.04 22.46
C ARG A 260 -41.96 -0.44 22.24
N LYS A 261 -41.72 -1.74 21.99
CA LYS A 261 -40.40 -2.22 21.54
C LYS A 261 -40.03 -1.35 20.36
N SER A 262 -39.02 -0.49 20.55
CA SER A 262 -38.32 0.19 19.49
C SER A 262 -37.95 -0.89 18.49
N LYS A 263 -38.70 -0.97 17.38
CA LYS A 263 -38.28 -1.76 16.23
C LYS A 263 -36.93 -1.20 15.87
N THR A 264 -35.89 -1.98 16.08
CA THR A 264 -34.57 -1.71 15.53
C THR A 264 -34.80 -1.54 14.04
N ASP A 265 -34.76 -0.29 13.57
CA ASP A 265 -34.78 0.04 12.14
C ASP A 265 -33.49 -0.55 11.56
N ASN A 266 -33.54 -1.85 11.24
CA ASN A 266 -32.58 -2.53 10.39
C ASN A 266 -32.83 -2.02 8.97
N ASN A 267 -32.52 -0.74 8.74
CA ASN A 267 -32.62 -0.13 7.44
C ASN A 267 -31.61 -0.86 6.53
N PRO A 268 -32.07 -1.70 5.57
CA PRO A 268 -31.19 -2.55 4.78
C PRO A 268 -30.17 -1.71 4.00
N GLY A 269 -30.53 -0.48 3.65
CA GLY A 269 -29.66 0.50 3.01
C GLY A 269 -28.50 0.96 3.89
N ALA A 270 -28.71 1.15 5.19
CA ALA A 270 -27.66 1.53 6.14
C ALA A 270 -26.67 0.39 6.40
N ALA A 271 -27.18 -0.85 6.51
CA ALA A 271 -26.34 -2.05 6.64
C ALA A 271 -25.50 -2.28 5.37
N ARG A 272 -26.09 -2.15 4.18
CA ARG A 272 -25.39 -2.29 2.89
C ARG A 272 -24.34 -1.19 2.69
N ARG A 273 -24.62 0.04 3.13
CA ARG A 273 -23.67 1.17 3.11
C ARG A 273 -22.52 0.97 4.10
N LYS A 274 -22.79 0.54 5.34
CA LYS A 274 -21.74 0.16 6.32
C LYS A 274 -20.83 -0.96 5.79
N ALA A 275 -21.41 -1.97 5.14
CA ALA A 275 -20.64 -3.05 4.52
C ALA A 275 -19.72 -2.56 3.39
N MET A 276 -20.19 -1.63 2.55
CA MET A 276 -19.39 -1.00 1.50
C MET A 276 -18.21 -0.18 2.07
N VAL A 277 -18.47 0.66 3.08
CA VAL A 277 -17.43 1.44 3.79
C VAL A 277 -16.40 0.53 4.47
N ASN A 278 -16.84 -0.54 5.13
CA ASN A 278 -15.93 -1.50 5.76
C ASN A 278 -15.06 -2.25 4.74
N ARG A 279 -15.60 -2.54 3.54
CA ARG A 279 -14.84 -3.12 2.43
C ARG A 279 -13.77 -2.16 1.90
N GLU A 280 -14.09 -0.87 1.78
CA GLU A 280 -13.12 0.18 1.39
C GLU A 280 -12.02 0.38 2.45
N LYS A 281 -12.37 0.41 3.74
CA LYS A 281 -11.40 0.48 4.85
C LYS A 281 -10.45 -0.71 4.85
N ARG A 282 -10.99 -1.93 4.66
CA ARG A 282 -10.18 -3.14 4.53
C ARG A 282 -9.22 -3.02 3.37
N PHE A 283 -9.67 -2.59 2.19
CA PHE A 283 -8.77 -2.45 1.04
C PHE A 283 -7.63 -1.45 1.30
N THR A 284 -7.94 -0.31 1.92
CA THR A 284 -6.94 0.72 2.28
C THR A 284 -5.94 0.23 3.33
N PHE A 285 -6.39 -0.55 4.30
CA PHE A 285 -5.52 -1.15 5.30
C PHE A 285 -4.52 -2.14 4.68
N VAL A 286 -4.98 -2.99 3.78
CA VAL A 286 -4.15 -4.00 3.09
C VAL A 286 -3.03 -3.33 2.31
N LEU A 287 -3.41 -2.32 1.55
CA LEU A 287 -2.54 -1.41 0.85
C LEU A 287 -1.50 -0.75 1.76
N ALA A 288 -1.87 -0.35 2.98
CA ALA A 288 -0.95 0.26 3.94
C ALA A 288 0.02 -0.78 4.51
N VAL A 289 -0.43 -2.01 4.71
CA VAL A 289 0.43 -3.13 5.14
C VAL A 289 1.45 -3.46 4.05
N VAL A 290 1.07 -3.54 2.78
CA VAL A 290 2.02 -3.78 1.66
C VAL A 290 3.16 -2.76 1.70
N ILE A 291 2.82 -1.48 1.88
CA ILE A 291 3.82 -0.40 1.93
C ILE A 291 4.67 -0.46 3.19
N GLY A 292 4.04 -0.71 4.34
CA GLY A 292 4.74 -0.86 5.61
C GLY A 292 5.79 -1.96 5.53
N VAL A 293 5.45 -3.12 4.93
CA VAL A 293 6.40 -4.21 4.71
C VAL A 293 7.55 -3.77 3.81
N PHE A 294 7.26 -3.11 2.68
CA PHE A 294 8.31 -2.60 1.78
C PHE A 294 9.29 -1.67 2.51
N VAL A 295 8.77 -0.68 3.23
CA VAL A 295 9.59 0.30 3.95
C VAL A 295 10.39 -0.38 5.05
N VAL A 296 9.79 -1.29 5.83
CA VAL A 296 10.52 -2.02 6.89
C VAL A 296 11.64 -2.88 6.31
N CYS A 297 11.42 -3.51 5.16
CA CYS A 297 12.44 -4.35 4.52
C CYS A 297 13.60 -3.53 3.94
N TRP A 298 13.31 -2.41 3.27
CA TRP A 298 14.30 -1.66 2.50
C TRP A 298 14.93 -0.49 3.25
N PHE A 299 14.23 0.10 4.22
CA PHE A 299 14.71 1.26 4.97
C PHE A 299 16.09 1.03 5.62
N PRO A 300 16.35 -0.10 6.32
CA PRO A 300 17.64 -0.31 6.97
C PRO A 300 18.81 -0.22 5.99
N PHE A 301 18.67 -0.84 4.81
CA PHE A 301 19.69 -0.83 3.77
C PHE A 301 19.90 0.56 3.16
N PHE A 302 18.83 1.22 2.71
CA PHE A 302 18.94 2.55 2.09
C PHE A 302 19.47 3.60 3.07
N PHE A 303 19.10 3.49 4.35
CA PHE A 303 19.61 4.34 5.40
C PHE A 303 21.11 4.08 5.64
N SER A 304 21.52 2.82 5.82
CA SER A 304 22.93 2.47 6.02
C SER A 304 23.82 2.86 4.83
N TYR A 305 23.33 2.65 3.61
CA TYR A 305 24.08 2.98 2.40
C TYR A 305 24.23 4.50 2.22
N SER A 306 23.17 5.27 2.55
CA SER A 306 23.26 6.74 2.55
C SER A 306 24.18 7.28 3.64
N LEU A 307 24.23 6.64 4.82
CA LEU A 307 25.16 7.02 5.88
C LEU A 307 26.62 6.85 5.45
N GLN A 308 26.96 5.74 4.79
CA GLN A 308 28.31 5.53 4.27
C GLN A 308 28.73 6.61 3.25
N ALA A 309 27.78 7.16 2.49
CA ALA A 309 28.06 8.26 1.56
C ALA A 309 28.25 9.63 2.25
N VAL A 310 27.54 9.89 3.34
CA VAL A 310 27.54 11.19 4.05
C VAL A 310 28.69 11.27 5.06
N CYS A 311 29.01 10.16 5.73
CA CYS A 311 29.98 10.11 6.82
C CYS A 311 30.84 8.83 6.74
N PRO A 312 31.65 8.67 5.68
CA PRO A 312 32.42 7.44 5.43
C PRO A 312 33.35 7.07 6.60
N ASP A 313 33.99 8.06 7.22
CA ASP A 313 34.99 7.81 8.28
C ASP A 313 34.40 7.61 9.68
N THR A 314 33.19 8.13 9.94
CA THR A 314 32.57 8.11 11.28
C THR A 314 31.40 7.13 11.39
N CYS A 315 30.74 6.80 10.28
CA CYS A 315 29.57 5.94 10.25
C CYS A 315 29.94 4.53 9.76
N ILE A 316 30.81 3.87 10.50
CA ILE A 316 31.28 2.52 10.16
C ILE A 316 30.21 1.50 10.54
N ILE A 317 29.68 0.81 9.53
CA ILE A 317 28.69 -0.25 9.71
C ILE A 317 29.39 -1.59 9.45
N PRO A 318 29.34 -2.56 10.38
CA PRO A 318 29.95 -3.87 10.17
C PRO A 318 29.42 -4.53 8.89
N GLU A 319 30.31 -5.08 8.06
CA GLU A 319 29.97 -5.72 6.79
C GLU A 319 28.87 -6.81 6.92
N PRO A 320 28.87 -7.69 7.94
CA PRO A 320 27.80 -8.68 8.10
C PRO A 320 26.44 -8.04 8.36
N LEU A 321 26.40 -6.89 9.04
CA LEU A 321 25.16 -6.15 9.32
C LEU A 321 24.63 -5.46 8.05
N PHE A 322 25.53 -4.89 7.25
CA PHE A 322 25.19 -4.28 5.96
C PHE A 322 24.60 -5.32 4.99
N LYS A 323 25.26 -6.47 4.86
CA LYS A 323 24.76 -7.61 4.08
C LYS A 323 23.44 -8.14 4.60
N PHE A 324 23.26 -8.21 5.93
CA PHE A 324 21.99 -8.61 6.52
C PHE A 324 20.83 -7.68 6.13
N PHE A 325 21.03 -6.36 6.14
CA PHE A 325 20.02 -5.40 5.67
C PHE A 325 19.71 -5.57 4.18
N PHE A 326 20.72 -5.84 3.36
CA PHE A 326 20.56 -6.11 1.94
C PHE A 326 19.68 -7.35 1.70
N TRP A 327 19.94 -8.45 2.42
CA TRP A 327 19.15 -9.69 2.33
C TRP A 327 17.71 -9.52 2.80
N ILE A 328 17.47 -8.72 3.86
CA ILE A 328 16.11 -8.35 4.28
C ILE A 328 15.37 -7.62 3.15
N GLY A 329 16.06 -6.75 2.40
CA GLY A 329 15.51 -6.09 1.22
C GLY A 329 15.00 -7.10 0.19
N TYR A 330 15.78 -8.12 -0.15
CA TYR A 330 15.37 -9.18 -1.08
C TYR A 330 14.20 -10.03 -0.59
N CYS A 331 14.05 -10.22 0.72
CA CYS A 331 12.90 -10.93 1.27
C CYS A 331 11.57 -10.24 0.90
N ASN A 332 11.56 -8.92 0.65
CA ASN A 332 10.35 -8.18 0.27
C ASN A 332 9.63 -8.78 -0.95
N SER A 333 10.38 -9.16 -2.00
CA SER A 333 9.81 -9.74 -3.23
C SER A 333 9.05 -11.05 -2.98
N SER A 334 9.45 -11.79 -1.94
CA SER A 334 8.82 -13.04 -1.52
C SER A 334 7.54 -12.81 -0.71
N LEU A 335 7.42 -11.68 -0.01
CA LEU A 335 6.29 -11.38 0.87
C LEU A 335 5.05 -10.92 0.10
N ASN A 336 5.21 -10.38 -1.11
CA ASN A 336 4.11 -9.85 -1.92
C ASN A 336 2.95 -10.87 -2.14
N PRO A 337 3.19 -12.11 -2.64
CA PRO A 337 2.15 -13.13 -2.74
C PRO A 337 1.47 -13.48 -1.39
N VAL A 338 2.23 -13.51 -0.30
CA VAL A 338 1.71 -13.80 1.05
C VAL A 338 0.73 -12.71 1.49
N ILE A 339 1.11 -11.45 1.29
CA ILE A 339 0.26 -10.31 1.61
C ILE A 339 -1.04 -10.38 0.80
N TYR A 340 -0.98 -10.67 -0.50
CA TYR A 340 -2.19 -10.82 -1.32
C TYR A 340 -3.11 -11.93 -0.83
N THR A 341 -2.59 -13.08 -0.41
CA THR A 341 -3.42 -14.21 0.05
C THR A 341 -4.06 -13.98 1.42
N ILE A 342 -3.36 -13.33 2.35
CA ILE A 342 -3.88 -12.99 3.68
C ILE A 342 -5.04 -12.01 3.54
N PHE A 343 -4.86 -11.00 2.69
CA PHE A 343 -5.72 -9.84 2.72
C PHE A 343 -6.81 -9.81 1.65
N ASN A 344 -6.58 -10.46 0.51
CA ASN A 344 -7.49 -10.49 -0.63
C ASN A 344 -8.13 -11.88 -0.82
N LYS A 345 -9.42 -11.97 -0.52
CA LYS A 345 -10.21 -13.21 -0.63
C LYS A 345 -10.27 -13.73 -2.08
N ASP A 346 -10.25 -12.84 -3.07
CA ASP A 346 -10.32 -13.24 -4.48
C ASP A 346 -9.01 -13.89 -4.94
N PHE A 347 -7.86 -13.37 -4.50
CA PHE A 347 -6.57 -14.03 -4.69
C PHE A 347 -6.52 -15.40 -4.01
N ARG A 348 -6.97 -15.51 -2.76
CA ARG A 348 -7.02 -16.80 -2.05
C ARG A 348 -7.87 -17.84 -2.79
N LYS A 349 -9.04 -17.44 -3.30
CA LYS A 349 -9.91 -18.32 -4.11
C LYS A 349 -9.24 -18.72 -5.41
N ALA A 350 -8.60 -17.78 -6.10
CA ALA A 350 -7.88 -18.06 -7.34
C ALA A 350 -6.72 -19.03 -7.10
N PHE A 351 -5.92 -18.82 -6.05
CA PHE A 351 -4.79 -19.70 -5.69
C PHE A 351 -5.27 -21.10 -5.33
N LYS A 352 -6.34 -21.23 -4.53
CA LYS A 352 -6.96 -22.53 -4.24
C LYS A 352 -7.45 -23.21 -5.53
N LYS A 353 -8.04 -22.46 -6.46
CA LYS A 353 -8.48 -23.01 -7.75
C LYS A 353 -7.31 -23.46 -8.63
N ILE A 354 -6.18 -22.77 -8.59
CA ILE A 354 -4.97 -23.13 -9.35
C ILE A 354 -4.34 -24.40 -8.75
N LEU A 355 -4.10 -24.42 -7.44
CA LEU A 355 -3.45 -25.54 -6.75
C LEU A 355 -4.31 -26.80 -6.69
N CYS A 356 -5.63 -26.66 -6.53
CA CYS A 356 -6.55 -27.79 -6.38
C CYS A 356 -7.19 -28.24 -7.72
N ARG A 357 -6.68 -27.79 -8.88
CA ARG A 357 -7.32 -28.06 -10.19
C ARG A 357 -7.10 -29.46 -10.76
N ASN A 358 -6.64 -30.41 -9.95
CA ASN A 358 -6.39 -31.81 -10.33
C ASN A 358 -7.24 -32.86 -9.60
N THR A 359 -8.42 -32.51 -9.07
CA THR A 359 -9.29 -33.52 -8.41
C THR A 359 -10.72 -33.60 -8.97
N LYS A 360 -11.02 -32.96 -10.10
CA LYS A 360 -12.37 -33.00 -10.71
C LYS A 360 -12.32 -32.96 -12.25
N GLY A 361 -11.50 -33.80 -12.86
CA GLY A 361 -11.27 -33.76 -14.31
C GLY A 361 -10.72 -35.04 -14.93
N THR A 362 -11.20 -36.20 -14.48
CA THR A 362 -11.13 -37.49 -15.18
C THR A 362 -12.25 -38.37 -14.62
N PHE A 363 -12.90 -39.15 -15.49
CA PHE A 363 -14.21 -39.83 -15.35
C PHE A 363 -15.46 -38.97 -15.62
N PHE A 364 -15.68 -38.68 -16.90
CA PHE A 364 -16.93 -39.09 -17.54
C PHE A 364 -16.63 -40.30 -18.42
#